data_AF-A0A3B9UT07-F1
#
_entry.id   AF-A0A3B9UT07-F1
#
_cell.length_a   1.000
_cell.length_b   1.000
_cell.length_c   1.000
_cell.angle_alpha   90.00
_cell.angle_beta   90.00
_cell.angle_gamma   90.00
#
_symmetry.space_group_name_H-M   'P 1'
#
loop_
_entity.id
_entity.type
_entity.pdbx_description
1 polymer ?
#
loop_
_entity_poly.entity_id
_entity_poly.type
_entity_poly.pdbx_seq_one_letter_code
_entity_poly.pdbx_strand_id
1 'polypeptide(L)'
;AKIRKAFIIARDREGTVKSLYKGIGEPAMAFCSPSVKIDGVDYRERANYSPVEDLKKENPDPKALFIEGLKELGLDPDPSKHTIKAIQSG
;
A
#
# COMPACT_ATOMS: atom_id res chain seq x y z
N ALA A 1 -12.31 4.12 -5.47
CA ALA A 1 -11.34 3.35 -4.62
C ALA A 1 -9.90 3.42 -5.15
N LYS A 2 -9.69 3.59 -6.46
CA LYS A 2 -8.37 3.57 -7.13
C LYS A 2 -7.36 4.56 -6.56
N ILE A 3 -7.79 5.77 -6.23
CA ILE A 3 -6.95 6.77 -5.54
C ILE A 3 -6.26 6.20 -4.29
N ARG A 4 -7.01 5.54 -3.39
CA ARG A 4 -6.43 4.94 -2.17
C ARG A 4 -5.50 3.77 -2.50
N LYS A 5 -5.89 2.93 -3.46
CA LYS A 5 -5.07 1.81 -3.93
C LYS A 5 -3.73 2.28 -4.48
N ALA A 6 -3.70 3.35 -5.27
CA ALA A 6 -2.48 3.98 -5.77
C ALA A 6 -1.52 4.36 -4.66
N PHE A 7 -2.00 4.99 -3.58
CA PHE A 7 -1.16 5.30 -2.41
C PHE A 7 -0.66 4.06 -1.66
N ILE A 8 -1.42 2.96 -1.65
CA ILE A 8 -0.98 1.71 -1.01
C ILE A 8 0.25 1.16 -1.74
N ILE A 9 0.26 1.16 -3.06
CA ILE A 9 1.34 0.56 -3.87
C ILE A 9 2.50 1.52 -4.14
N ALA A 10 2.28 2.85 -4.10
CA ALA A 10 3.32 3.87 -4.25
C ALA A 10 4.28 3.97 -3.04
N ARG A 11 3.86 3.48 -1.86
CA ARG A 11 4.67 3.57 -0.64
C ARG A 11 5.91 2.68 -0.68
N ASP A 12 7.08 3.31 -0.54
CA ASP A 12 8.36 2.65 -0.31
C ASP A 12 8.50 2.18 1.14
N ARG A 13 8.02 0.97 1.42
CA ARG A 13 8.04 0.38 2.76
C ARG A 13 9.45 -0.03 3.20
N GLU A 14 10.27 -0.50 2.28
CA GLU A 14 11.66 -0.89 2.56
C GLU A 14 12.50 0.33 2.92
N GLY A 15 12.42 1.38 2.12
CA GLY A 15 13.06 2.67 2.41
C GLY A 15 12.57 3.27 3.72
N THR A 16 11.29 3.09 4.06
CA THR A 16 10.73 3.52 5.36
C THR A 16 11.37 2.76 6.52
N VAL A 17 11.46 1.43 6.47
CA VAL A 17 12.13 0.63 7.52
C VAL A 17 13.59 1.04 7.67
N LYS A 18 14.30 1.16 6.55
CA LYS A 18 15.73 1.53 6.55
C LYS A 18 15.97 2.93 7.11
N SER A 19 15.19 3.92 6.67
CA SER A 19 15.49 5.33 6.90
C SER A 19 14.78 5.89 8.13
N LEU A 20 13.50 5.57 8.32
CA LEU A 20 12.68 6.08 9.42
C LEU A 20 12.87 5.24 10.69
N TYR A 21 12.89 3.91 10.54
CA TYR A 21 12.99 2.98 11.68
C TYR A 21 14.42 2.46 11.92
N LYS A 22 15.44 3.02 11.24
CA LYS A 22 16.86 2.65 11.39
C LYS A 22 17.13 1.15 11.19
N GLY A 23 16.37 0.52 10.29
CA GLY A 23 16.47 -0.91 10.01
C GLY A 23 15.80 -1.81 11.06
N ILE A 24 15.04 -1.25 12.01
CA ILE A 24 14.31 -2.02 13.01
C ILE A 24 12.93 -2.38 12.45
N GLY A 25 12.65 -3.70 12.38
CA GLY A 25 11.39 -4.26 11.90
C GLY A 25 11.42 -4.68 10.42
N GLU A 26 10.27 -5.13 9.93
CA GLU A 26 10.10 -5.62 8.56
C GLU A 26 9.02 -4.81 7.81
N PRO A 27 9.09 -4.69 6.48
CA PRO A 27 8.06 -4.02 5.69
C PRO A 27 6.67 -4.61 5.94
N ALA A 28 5.71 -3.76 6.33
CA ALA A 28 4.32 -4.17 6.53
C ALA A 28 3.61 -4.40 5.19
N MET A 29 3.57 -5.66 4.75
CA MET A 29 2.95 -6.09 3.49
C MET A 29 1.49 -6.59 3.62
N ALA A 30 1.05 -6.85 4.84
CA ALA A 30 -0.34 -7.17 5.17
C ALA A 30 -0.67 -6.62 6.57
N PHE A 31 -1.94 -6.71 6.97
CA PHE A 31 -2.36 -6.29 8.30
C PHE A 31 -1.82 -7.23 9.40
N CYS A 32 -1.99 -8.54 9.23
CA CYS A 32 -1.44 -9.51 10.17
C CYS A 32 0.08 -9.62 10.00
N SER A 33 0.81 -9.58 11.13
CA SER A 33 2.25 -9.86 11.15
C SER A 33 2.51 -11.35 10.84
N PRO A 34 3.65 -11.70 10.20
CA PRO A 34 4.08 -13.10 10.05
C PRO A 34 4.24 -13.87 11.37
N SER A 35 4.31 -13.14 12.50
CA SER A 35 4.34 -13.72 13.85
C SER A 35 2.97 -14.28 14.29
N VAL A 36 1.87 -13.90 13.64
CA VAL A 36 0.54 -14.45 13.93
C VAL A 36 0.43 -15.81 13.27
N LYS A 37 0.43 -16.87 14.08
CA LYS A 37 0.48 -18.25 13.61
C LYS A 37 -0.76 -19.04 13.98
N ILE A 38 -1.18 -19.94 13.08
CA ILE A 38 -2.16 -21.00 13.33
C ILE A 38 -1.41 -22.33 13.19
N ASP A 39 -1.36 -23.11 14.28
CA ASP A 39 -0.64 -24.39 14.32
C ASP A 39 0.84 -24.27 13.90
N GLY A 40 1.50 -23.16 14.24
CA GLY A 40 2.89 -22.90 13.89
C GLY A 40 3.14 -22.37 12.47
N VAL A 41 2.12 -22.30 11.62
CA VAL A 41 2.17 -21.75 10.26
C VAL A 41 1.71 -20.29 10.26
N ASP A 42 2.33 -19.43 9.46
CA ASP A 42 1.87 -18.04 9.26
C ASP A 42 0.39 -18.03 8.85
N TYR A 43 -0.42 -17.26 9.58
CA TYR A 43 -1.83 -17.03 9.26
C TYR A 43 -2.03 -16.62 7.80
N ARG A 44 -1.18 -15.73 7.27
CA ARG A 44 -1.31 -15.19 5.91
C ARG A 44 -1.09 -16.24 4.85
N GLU A 45 -0.14 -17.15 5.07
CA GLU A 45 0.13 -18.27 4.17
C GLU A 45 -1.10 -19.17 4.09
N ARG A 46 -1.64 -19.55 5.25
CA ARG A 46 -2.84 -20.40 5.32
C ARG A 46 -4.09 -19.74 4.73
N ALA A 47 -4.21 -18.42 4.88
CA ALA A 47 -5.29 -17.62 4.29
C ALA A 47 -5.05 -17.26 2.81
N ASN A 48 -3.89 -17.62 2.24
CA ASN A 48 -3.45 -17.19 0.91
C ASN A 48 -3.62 -15.67 0.70
N TYR A 49 -3.16 -14.86 1.66
CA TYR A 49 -3.46 -13.44 1.73
C TYR A 49 -2.19 -12.58 1.59
N SER A 50 -1.98 -12.02 0.39
CA SER A 50 -0.84 -11.15 0.05
C SER A 50 -1.31 -9.83 -0.59
N PRO A 51 -2.05 -8.99 0.15
CA PRO A 51 -2.85 -7.91 -0.41
C PRO A 51 -2.04 -6.81 -1.11
N VAL A 52 -0.83 -6.50 -0.62
CA VAL A 52 -0.01 -5.45 -1.24
C VAL A 52 0.66 -5.98 -2.50
N GLU A 53 1.17 -7.22 -2.46
CA GLU A 53 1.78 -7.89 -3.61
C GLU A 53 0.76 -8.10 -4.72
N ASP A 54 -0.43 -8.60 -4.40
CA ASP A 54 -1.48 -8.85 -5.38
C ASP A 54 -1.98 -7.53 -5.99
N LEU A 55 -2.14 -6.48 -5.18
CA LEU A 55 -2.50 -5.17 -5.68
C LEU A 55 -1.43 -4.56 -6.61
N LYS A 56 -0.15 -4.80 -6.34
CA LYS A 56 0.97 -4.38 -7.22
C LYS A 56 0.98 -5.16 -8.53
N LYS A 57 0.69 -6.47 -8.50
CA LYS A 57 0.60 -7.30 -9.72
C LYS A 57 -0.55 -6.84 -10.61
N GLU A 58 -1.71 -6.57 -10.02
CA GLU A 58 -2.89 -6.08 -10.75
C GLU A 58 -2.72 -4.66 -11.27
N ASN A 59 -1.91 -3.82 -10.59
CA ASN A 59 -1.77 -2.40 -10.89
C ASN A 59 -0.29 -1.98 -10.76
N PRO A 60 0.56 -2.22 -11.78
CA PRO A 60 2.00 -1.97 -11.68
C PRO A 60 2.36 -0.47 -11.70
N ASP A 61 1.52 0.38 -12.28
CA ASP A 61 1.74 1.84 -12.32
C ASP A 61 0.82 2.56 -11.32
N PRO A 62 1.35 2.99 -10.15
CA PRO A 62 0.57 3.73 -9.16
C PRO A 62 0.06 5.08 -9.67
N LYS A 63 0.82 5.75 -10.54
CA LYS A 63 0.45 7.09 -11.03
C LYS A 63 -0.69 6.98 -12.04
N ALA A 64 -0.62 6.01 -12.95
CA ALA A 64 -1.73 5.72 -13.86
C ALA A 64 -3.01 5.36 -13.10
N LEU A 65 -2.90 4.52 -12.07
CA LEU A 65 -4.06 4.13 -11.23
C LEU A 65 -4.68 5.33 -10.50
N PHE A 66 -3.86 6.28 -10.04
CA PHE A 66 -4.33 7.50 -9.41
C PHE A 66 -5.09 8.39 -10.42
N ILE A 67 -4.52 8.63 -11.60
CA ILE A 67 -5.13 9.41 -12.68
C ILE A 67 -6.46 8.80 -13.13
N GLU A 68 -6.52 7.48 -13.26
CA GLU A 68 -7.76 6.77 -13.58
C GLU A 68 -8.84 7.00 -12.51
N GLY A 69 -8.45 6.92 -11.23
CA GLY A 69 -9.35 7.22 -10.13
C GLY A 69 -9.85 8.67 -10.09
N LEU A 70 -9.04 9.64 -10.55
CA LEU A 70 -9.46 11.04 -10.69
C LEU A 70 -10.52 11.19 -11.79
N LYS A 71 -10.29 10.55 -12.94
CA LYS A 71 -11.24 10.56 -14.07
C LYS A 71 -12.59 9.95 -13.70
N GLU A 72 -12.59 8.82 -12.99
CA GLU A 72 -13.82 8.17 -12.51
C GLU A 72 -14.66 9.07 -11.60
N LEU A 73 -14.02 9.97 -10.87
CA LEU A 73 -14.68 10.92 -9.96
C LEU A 73 -15.02 12.25 -10.63
N GLY A 74 -14.75 12.41 -11.93
CA GLY A 74 -14.95 13.67 -12.64
C GLY A 74 -14.03 14.81 -12.18
N LEU A 75 -12.87 14.47 -11.58
CA LEU A 75 -11.86 15.43 -11.14
C LEU A 75 -10.85 15.71 -12.27
N ASP A 76 -10.08 16.79 -12.11
CA ASP A 76 -8.97 17.10 -13.02
C ASP A 76 -7.98 15.91 -13.08
N PRO A 77 -7.65 15.37 -14.25
CA PRO A 77 -6.77 14.20 -14.34
C PRO A 77 -5.30 14.51 -14.03
N ASP A 78 -4.88 15.78 -13.97
CA ASP A 78 -3.52 16.18 -13.61
C ASP A 78 -3.31 16.06 -12.09
N PRO A 79 -2.44 15.13 -11.62
CA PRO A 79 -2.18 14.96 -10.19
C PRO A 79 -1.64 16.22 -9.50
N SER A 80 -0.99 17.13 -10.24
CA SER A 80 -0.43 18.37 -9.68
C SER A 80 -1.50 19.40 -9.31
N LYS A 81 -2.74 19.24 -9.80
CA LYS A 81 -3.88 20.12 -9.49
C LYS A 81 -4.56 19.75 -8.17
N HIS A 82 -4.15 18.65 -7.53
CA HIS A 82 -4.77 18.15 -6.31
C HIS A 82 -3.88 18.32 -5.10
N THR A 83 -4.49 18.74 -3.99
CA THR A 83 -3.85 18.75 -2.67
C THR A 83 -4.34 17.56 -1.86
N ILE A 84 -3.41 16.76 -1.35
CA ILE A 84 -3.72 15.56 -0.56
C ILE A 84 -3.30 15.81 0.88
N LYS A 85 -4.28 15.83 1.80
CA LYS A 85 -4.02 15.93 3.23
C LYS A 85 -3.95 14.52 3.84
N ALA A 86 -2.74 14.08 4.18
CA ALA A 86 -2.55 12.86 4.97
C ALA A 86 -2.90 13.15 6.43
N ILE A 87 -3.87 12.41 6.98
CA ILE A 87 -4.22 12.46 8.41
C ILE A 87 -3.63 11.22 9.05
N GLN A 88 -2.69 11.41 9.97
CA GLN A 88 -2.10 10.34 10.75
C GLN A 88 -2.28 10.69 12.24
N SER A 89 -2.82 9.76 13.03
CA SER A 89 -2.70 9.83 14.47
C SER A 89 -1.25 9.51 14.84
N GLY A 90 -0.58 10.46 15.47
CA GLY A 90 0.75 10.25 16.07
C GLY A 90 0.70 9.22 17.18
#